data_AF-A0A6G5A123-F1
#
_entry.id   AF-A0A6G5A123-F1
#
_cell.length_a   1.000
_cell.length_b   1.000
_cell.length_c   1.000
_cell.angle_alpha   90.00
_cell.angle_beta   90.00
_cell.angle_gamma   90.00
#
_symmetry.space_group_name_H-M   'P 1'
#
loop_
_entity.id
_entity.type
_entity.pdbx_description
1 polymer ?
#
loop_
_entity_poly.entity_id
_entity_poly.type
_entity_poly.pdbx_seq_one_letter_code
_entity_poly.pdbx_strand_id
1 'polypeptide(L)'
;SASKNLESSSKVKAPVKPRRVRYPDARKPAEVREAQRQRLAKRLERGAVDRLRSVARKAKVVTSRFDLTGLSDLWGNDDGGESTPTAADAVNYRVPSHRHQKPSLLPAVEPPHPGTSYNPSYADHQDLLRRAVEVEQRKLNEERRLDRCLAMPNKRDWPTEQDRIAEMSQGLYDQEEDEQESEQKTVDCEANVEVALPAPTAVRKTRQQRRRAAEQKKLRREAKERKQARVLANDVYRIRTLKAQLRRNAELSEARQKRRQQREVDKLYNARRLS
;
A
#
# COMPACT_ATOMS: atom_id res chain seq x y z
N SER A 1 -5.52 37.07 9.01
CA SER A 1 -5.47 38.45 8.49
C SER A 1 -4.33 38.57 7.49
N ALA A 2 -4.60 38.36 6.20
CA ALA A 2 -3.60 38.45 5.14
C ALA A 2 -3.51 39.90 4.63
N SER A 3 -2.36 40.55 4.83
CA SER A 3 -2.08 41.89 4.31
C SER A 3 -1.95 41.83 2.78
N LYS A 4 -3.01 42.22 2.09
CA LYS A 4 -3.00 42.48 0.64
C LYS A 4 -2.08 43.67 0.37
N ASN A 5 -1.11 43.49 -0.52
CA ASN A 5 -0.24 44.57 -0.98
C ASN A 5 -1.10 45.65 -1.66
N LEU A 6 -1.16 46.83 -1.06
CA LEU A 6 -1.78 48.02 -1.65
C LEU A 6 -0.89 48.49 -2.80
N GLU A 7 -1.36 48.37 -4.04
CA GLU A 7 -0.74 49.05 -5.18
C GLU A 7 -1.05 50.55 -5.12
N SER A 8 -0.07 51.39 -5.48
CA SER A 8 -0.22 52.84 -5.45
C SER A 8 -1.17 53.33 -6.55
N SER A 9 -2.25 54.01 -6.18
CA SER A 9 -3.30 54.54 -7.09
C SER A 9 -2.89 55.80 -7.87
N SER A 10 -1.64 56.27 -7.75
CA SER A 10 -1.16 57.49 -8.42
C SER A 10 -0.60 57.20 -9.82
N LYS A 11 -1.12 57.90 -10.84
CA LYS A 11 -0.58 57.88 -12.23
C LYS A 11 0.76 58.60 -12.39
N VAL A 12 1.30 59.20 -11.32
CA VAL A 12 2.60 59.87 -11.34
C VAL A 12 3.71 58.85 -11.16
N LYS A 13 4.65 58.81 -12.10
CA LYS A 13 5.80 57.91 -12.06
C LYS A 13 6.72 58.35 -10.92
N ALA A 14 6.95 57.48 -9.94
CA ALA A 14 7.85 57.80 -8.82
C ALA A 14 9.25 58.20 -9.34
N PRO A 15 9.85 59.28 -8.82
CA PRO A 15 11.10 59.85 -9.35
C PRO A 15 12.30 58.91 -9.18
N VAL A 16 12.24 57.94 -8.25
CA VAL A 16 13.28 56.94 -8.04
C VAL A 16 12.65 55.55 -7.93
N LYS A 17 13.00 54.64 -8.85
CA LYS A 17 12.64 53.22 -8.73
C LYS A 17 13.50 52.61 -7.62
N PRO A 18 12.92 52.04 -6.54
CA PRO A 18 13.73 51.37 -5.53
C PRO A 18 14.47 50.19 -6.18
N ARG A 19 15.81 50.23 -6.16
CA ARG A 19 16.66 49.12 -6.62
C ARG A 19 16.60 47.97 -5.60
N ARG A 20 15.46 47.30 -5.50
CA ARG A 20 15.36 46.03 -4.77
C ARG A 20 15.96 44.96 -5.66
N VAL A 21 17.27 44.74 -5.50
CA VAL A 21 17.97 43.63 -6.15
C VAL A 21 17.34 42.35 -5.61
N ARG A 22 16.62 41.61 -6.46
CA ARG A 22 15.90 40.39 -6.06
C ARG A 22 16.82 39.32 -5.45
N TYR A 23 18.10 39.34 -5.83
CA TYR A 23 19.13 38.39 -5.35
C TYR A 23 20.33 39.15 -4.78
N PRO A 24 20.55 39.15 -3.45
CA PRO A 24 21.66 39.87 -2.83
C PRO A 24 23.05 39.42 -3.33
N ASP A 25 23.17 38.18 -3.81
CA ASP A 25 24.40 37.66 -4.39
C ASP A 25 24.80 38.34 -5.70
N ALA A 26 23.83 38.93 -6.42
CA ALA A 26 24.07 39.67 -7.67
C ALA A 26 24.77 41.02 -7.48
N ARG A 27 25.13 41.40 -6.24
CA ARG A 27 25.98 42.57 -5.93
C ARG A 27 27.46 42.24 -5.78
N LYS A 28 27.79 40.97 -5.52
CA LYS A 28 29.18 40.54 -5.26
C LYS A 28 29.97 40.51 -6.58
N PRO A 29 31.29 40.77 -6.59
CA PRO A 29 32.11 40.57 -7.79
C PRO A 29 32.08 39.11 -8.24
N ALA A 30 32.30 38.86 -9.53
CA ALA A 30 32.16 37.53 -10.15
C ALA A 30 33.03 36.47 -9.45
N GLU A 31 34.28 36.81 -9.14
CA GLU A 31 35.24 35.95 -8.43
C GLU A 31 34.73 35.48 -7.07
N VAL A 32 34.09 36.37 -6.30
CA VAL A 32 33.53 36.03 -4.98
C VAL A 32 32.33 35.09 -5.11
N ARG A 33 31.52 35.23 -6.17
CA ARG A 33 30.41 34.29 -6.45
C ARG A 33 30.92 32.92 -6.84
N GLU A 34 31.95 32.87 -7.68
CA GLU A 34 32.58 31.62 -8.11
C GLU A 34 33.25 30.90 -6.95
N ALA A 35 33.99 31.62 -6.10
CA ALA A 35 34.57 31.06 -4.87
C ALA A 35 33.48 30.53 -3.92
N GLN A 36 32.35 31.22 -3.78
CA GLN A 36 31.20 30.74 -2.99
C GLN A 36 30.57 29.48 -3.59
N ARG A 37 30.41 29.42 -4.92
CA ARG A 37 29.93 28.23 -5.63
C ARG A 37 30.88 27.04 -5.46
N GLN A 38 32.18 27.26 -5.57
CA GLN A 38 33.20 26.22 -5.36
C GLN A 38 33.20 25.71 -3.91
N ARG A 39 33.06 26.60 -2.92
CA ARG A 39 32.94 26.21 -1.49
C ARG A 39 31.67 25.42 -1.22
N LEU A 40 30.54 25.82 -1.80
CA LEU A 40 29.27 25.08 -1.70
C LEU A 40 29.36 23.71 -2.36
N ALA A 41 29.96 23.62 -3.55
CA ALA A 41 30.19 22.34 -4.25
C ALA A 41 31.04 21.39 -3.38
N LYS A 42 32.18 21.86 -2.85
CA LYS A 42 33.03 21.08 -1.93
C LYS A 42 32.27 20.65 -0.66
N ARG A 43 31.38 21.49 -0.13
CA ARG A 43 30.54 21.14 1.04
C ARG A 43 29.51 20.06 0.71
N LEU A 44 28.92 20.11 -0.48
CA LEU A 44 27.97 19.10 -0.96
C LEU A 44 28.66 17.76 -1.22
N GLU A 45 29.86 17.78 -1.80
CA GLU A 45 30.70 16.59 -1.99
C GLU A 45 31.08 15.95 -0.66
N ARG A 46 31.57 16.74 0.31
CA ARG A 46 31.86 16.26 1.67
C ARG A 46 30.60 15.70 2.34
N GLY A 47 29.48 16.41 2.25
CA GLY A 47 28.20 15.95 2.79
C GLY A 47 27.70 14.66 2.13
N ALA A 48 27.97 14.43 0.84
CA ALA A 48 27.65 13.17 0.16
C ALA A 48 28.52 12.02 0.69
N VAL A 49 29.83 12.26 0.87
CA VAL A 49 30.75 11.27 1.45
C VAL A 49 30.38 10.94 2.90
N ASP A 50 30.05 11.94 3.72
CA ASP A 50 29.63 11.75 5.11
C ASP A 50 28.30 10.99 5.21
N ARG A 51 27.36 11.24 4.30
CA ARG A 51 26.12 10.46 4.18
C ARG A 51 26.44 9.00 3.87
N LEU A 52 27.30 8.71 2.90
CA LEU A 52 27.72 7.35 2.57
C LEU A 52 28.43 6.68 3.76
N ARG A 53 29.29 7.41 4.48
CA ARG A 53 29.99 6.91 5.68
C ARG A 53 29.02 6.62 6.83
N SER A 54 28.00 7.45 7.04
CA SER A 54 26.98 7.23 8.07
C SER A 54 26.08 6.03 7.75
N VAL A 55 25.73 5.83 6.47
CA VAL A 55 24.99 4.64 6.00
C VAL A 55 25.84 3.39 6.20
N ALA A 56 27.13 3.42 5.87
CA ALA A 56 28.05 2.30 6.10
C ALA A 56 28.21 1.98 7.60
N ARG A 57 28.33 2.99 8.47
CA ARG A 57 28.36 2.81 9.94
C ARG A 57 27.07 2.18 10.45
N LYS A 58 25.90 2.68 10.01
CA LYS A 58 24.60 2.10 10.37
C LYS A 58 24.45 0.66 9.88
N ALA A 59 24.91 0.35 8.68
CA ALA A 59 24.90 -1.02 8.16
C ALA A 59 25.77 -1.97 9.02
N LYS A 60 26.93 -1.50 9.50
CA LYS A 60 27.82 -2.28 10.39
C LYS A 60 27.19 -2.54 11.77
N VAL A 61 26.46 -1.58 12.33
CA VAL A 61 25.70 -1.76 13.58
C VAL A 61 24.52 -2.72 13.39
N VAL A 62 23.86 -2.70 12.23
CA VAL A 62 22.77 -3.66 11.95
C VAL A 62 23.28 -5.10 11.83
N THR A 63 24.57 -5.30 11.50
CA THR A 63 25.18 -6.64 11.46
C THR A 63 25.64 -7.17 12.83
N SER A 64 25.80 -6.32 13.85
CA SER A 64 25.97 -6.78 15.24
C SER A 64 24.59 -7.08 15.81
N ARG A 65 24.10 -8.31 15.59
CA ARG A 65 22.83 -8.77 16.17
C ARG A 65 22.82 -8.80 17.71
N PHE A 66 23.98 -8.61 18.35
CA PHE A 66 24.14 -8.49 19.79
C PHE A 66 25.11 -7.34 20.09
N ASP A 67 24.57 -6.16 20.38
CA ASP A 67 25.33 -5.06 20.97
C ASP A 67 25.49 -5.37 22.47
N LEU A 68 26.55 -6.10 22.83
CA LEU A 68 26.86 -6.51 24.22
C LEU A 68 27.47 -5.38 25.07
N THR A 69 27.56 -4.16 24.52
CA THR A 69 28.23 -3.01 25.15
C THR A 69 27.47 -2.42 26.34
N GLY A 70 26.43 -3.11 26.82
CA GLY A 70 25.62 -2.73 27.99
C GLY A 70 25.17 -3.94 28.81
N LEU A 71 25.78 -5.12 28.62
CA LEU A 71 25.60 -6.27 29.51
C LEU A 71 26.63 -6.15 30.63
N SER A 72 26.21 -5.65 31.79
CA SER A 72 26.90 -5.91 33.05
C SER A 72 26.79 -7.40 33.36
N ASP A 73 27.90 -8.04 33.70
CA ASP A 73 27.90 -9.44 34.14
C ASP A 73 27.19 -9.54 35.50
N LEU A 74 25.91 -9.95 35.49
CA LEU A 74 25.12 -10.14 36.71
C LEU A 74 25.64 -11.29 37.60
N TRP A 75 26.56 -12.10 37.09
CA TRP A 75 27.14 -13.25 37.79
C TRP A 75 28.65 -13.07 38.02
N GLY A 76 29.19 -11.90 37.69
CA GLY A 76 30.56 -11.52 37.99
C GLY A 76 30.69 -11.31 39.49
N ASN A 77 31.60 -12.05 40.12
CA ASN A 77 31.82 -12.05 41.55
C ASN A 77 32.68 -10.83 41.95
N ASP A 78 32.17 -9.61 41.69
CA ASP A 78 32.77 -8.34 42.10
C ASP A 78 32.07 -7.83 43.38
N ASP A 79 32.75 -8.08 44.50
CA ASP A 79 32.41 -7.75 45.88
C ASP A 79 32.75 -6.29 46.24
N GLY A 80 32.35 -5.33 45.40
CA GLY A 80 32.75 -3.92 45.55
C GLY A 80 31.73 -2.90 45.08
N GLY A 81 30.70 -2.64 45.90
CA GLY A 81 29.87 -1.44 45.84
C GLY A 81 28.47 -1.66 45.26
N GLU A 82 27.46 -1.40 46.08
CA GLU A 82 26.06 -1.34 45.66
C GLU A 82 25.87 -0.21 44.63
N SER A 83 26.09 -0.52 43.34
CA SER A 83 25.62 0.32 42.25
C SER A 83 24.11 0.14 42.13
N THR A 84 23.36 0.78 43.04
CA THR A 84 21.96 1.06 42.74
C THR A 84 21.95 1.88 41.45
N PRO A 85 21.26 1.44 40.38
CA PRO A 85 21.20 2.22 39.16
C PRO A 85 20.46 3.51 39.47
N THR A 86 21.22 4.58 39.71
CA THR A 86 20.69 5.93 39.84
C THR A 86 19.92 6.25 38.55
N ALA A 87 18.82 6.99 38.63
CA ALA A 87 17.92 7.26 37.49
C ALA A 87 18.61 7.86 36.24
N ALA A 88 19.88 8.28 36.35
CA ALA A 88 20.74 8.72 35.25
C ALA A 88 21.21 7.58 34.33
N ASP A 89 21.27 6.33 34.82
CA ASP A 89 21.72 5.14 34.06
C ASP A 89 20.56 4.38 33.41
N ALA A 90 19.34 4.94 33.44
CA ALA A 90 18.20 4.43 32.70
C ALA A 90 18.45 4.59 31.19
N VAL A 91 19.19 3.63 30.62
CA VAL A 91 19.29 3.46 29.17
C VAL A 91 17.86 3.40 28.65
N ASN A 92 17.49 4.37 27.80
CA ASN A 92 16.17 4.43 27.18
C ASN A 92 16.01 3.21 26.25
N TYR A 93 15.66 2.05 26.81
CA TYR A 93 15.34 0.87 26.04
C TYR A 93 14.17 1.21 25.12
N ARG A 94 14.33 0.92 23.83
CA ARG A 94 13.25 1.09 22.85
C ARG A 94 12.16 0.07 23.15
N VAL A 95 11.17 0.50 23.94
CA VAL A 95 9.98 -0.29 24.22
C VAL A 95 9.17 -0.47 22.92
N PRO A 96 8.74 -1.70 22.57
CA PRO A 96 7.86 -1.92 21.43
C PRO A 96 6.55 -1.14 21.54
N SER A 97 6.08 -0.59 20.41
CA SER A 97 4.85 0.22 20.34
C SER A 97 3.59 -0.50 20.82
N HIS A 98 3.59 -1.84 20.80
CA HIS A 98 2.43 -2.66 21.15
C HIS A 98 2.37 -3.07 22.64
N ARG A 99 3.32 -2.64 23.48
CA ARG A 99 3.38 -3.06 24.90
C ARG A 99 2.13 -2.71 25.70
N HIS A 100 1.59 -1.51 25.50
CA HIS A 100 0.42 -1.00 26.24
C HIS A 100 -0.89 -1.20 25.48
N GLN A 101 -0.88 -1.96 24.38
CA GLN A 101 -2.08 -2.24 23.61
C GLN A 101 -2.83 -3.41 24.27
N LYS A 102 -4.10 -3.17 24.60
CA LYS A 102 -4.98 -4.21 25.14
C LYS A 102 -5.21 -5.29 24.05
N PRO A 103 -5.19 -6.58 24.42
CA PRO A 103 -5.33 -7.67 23.45
C PRO A 103 -6.74 -7.77 22.84
N SER A 104 -7.77 -7.35 23.58
CA SER A 104 -9.16 -7.33 23.15
C SER A 104 -9.87 -6.06 23.67
N LEU A 105 -10.92 -5.65 22.97
CA LEU A 105 -11.81 -4.55 23.40
C LEU A 105 -13.09 -5.06 24.09
N LEU A 106 -13.29 -6.37 24.12
CA LEU A 106 -14.41 -7.00 24.82
C LEU A 106 -14.30 -6.82 26.34
N PRO A 107 -15.42 -6.64 27.05
CA PRO A 107 -15.43 -6.75 28.51
C PRO A 107 -14.99 -8.15 28.93
N ALA A 108 -14.34 -8.26 30.09
CA ALA A 108 -13.86 -9.55 30.59
C ALA A 108 -15.01 -10.52 30.94
N VAL A 109 -16.17 -9.98 31.31
CA VAL A 109 -17.37 -10.73 31.68
C VAL A 109 -18.58 -9.99 31.11
N GLU A 110 -19.48 -10.73 30.46
CA GLU A 110 -20.80 -10.22 30.08
C GLU A 110 -21.71 -10.20 31.32
N PRO A 111 -22.35 -9.07 31.65
CA PRO A 111 -23.27 -9.02 32.79
C PRO A 111 -24.51 -9.87 32.50
N PRO A 112 -24.99 -10.67 33.47
CA PRO A 112 -26.21 -11.46 33.30
C PRO A 112 -27.43 -10.56 33.13
N HIS A 113 -28.45 -11.04 32.43
CA HIS A 113 -29.74 -10.35 32.33
C HIS A 113 -30.41 -10.26 33.72
N PRO A 114 -31.03 -9.14 34.12
CA PRO A 114 -31.69 -9.05 35.43
C PRO A 114 -32.77 -10.12 35.66
N GLY A 115 -33.41 -10.55 34.57
CA GLY A 115 -34.41 -11.62 34.55
C GLY A 115 -33.90 -13.02 34.92
N THR A 116 -32.57 -13.26 35.00
CA THR A 116 -32.00 -14.56 35.40
C THR A 116 -31.86 -14.70 36.92
N SER A 117 -32.11 -13.64 37.68
CA SER A 117 -32.09 -13.71 39.14
C SER A 117 -33.19 -14.65 39.65
N TYR A 118 -33.03 -15.16 40.88
CA TYR A 118 -34.02 -16.06 41.49
C TYR A 118 -35.37 -15.35 41.75
N ASN A 119 -35.33 -14.04 41.97
CA ASN A 119 -36.51 -13.20 42.17
C ASN A 119 -36.49 -11.98 41.22
N PRO A 120 -36.69 -12.20 39.92
CA PRO A 120 -36.67 -11.13 38.93
C PRO A 120 -37.96 -10.32 39.00
N SER A 121 -37.93 -9.06 38.54
CA SER A 121 -39.17 -8.34 38.27
C SER A 121 -39.93 -9.04 37.14
N TYR A 122 -41.27 -8.93 37.14
CA TYR A 122 -42.09 -9.53 36.08
C TYR A 122 -41.66 -9.05 34.69
N ALA A 123 -41.36 -7.75 34.55
CA ALA A 123 -40.91 -7.16 33.29
C ALA A 123 -39.58 -7.76 32.82
N ASP A 124 -38.60 -7.85 33.72
CA ASP A 124 -37.27 -8.37 33.38
C ASP A 124 -37.30 -9.85 32.99
N HIS A 125 -38.18 -10.64 33.63
CA HIS A 125 -38.38 -12.05 33.28
C HIS A 125 -39.05 -12.20 31.91
N GLN A 126 -40.10 -11.43 31.63
CA GLN A 126 -40.75 -11.46 30.31
C GLN A 126 -39.81 -11.01 29.19
N ASP A 127 -38.98 -10.00 29.44
CA ASP A 127 -37.99 -9.54 28.47
C ASP A 127 -36.90 -10.58 28.21
N LEU A 128 -36.50 -11.34 29.24
CA LEU A 128 -35.61 -12.49 29.07
C LEU A 128 -36.26 -13.54 28.16
N LEU A 129 -37.50 -13.93 28.43
CA LEU A 129 -38.22 -14.92 27.64
C LEU A 129 -38.39 -14.48 26.18
N ARG A 130 -38.72 -13.20 25.94
CA ARG A 130 -38.81 -12.64 24.59
C ARG A 130 -37.48 -12.76 23.84
N ARG A 131 -36.37 -12.36 24.46
CA ARG A 131 -35.03 -12.49 23.85
C ARG A 131 -34.68 -13.94 23.55
N ALA A 132 -35.02 -14.87 24.45
CA ALA A 132 -34.82 -16.29 24.21
C ALA A 132 -35.62 -16.79 23.00
N VAL A 133 -36.90 -16.41 22.89
CA VAL A 133 -37.75 -16.75 21.75
C VAL A 133 -37.21 -16.16 20.44
N GLU A 134 -36.73 -14.91 20.44
CA GLU A 134 -36.12 -14.31 19.25
C GLU A 134 -34.89 -15.07 18.76
N VAL A 135 -34.03 -15.53 19.68
CA VAL A 135 -32.85 -16.34 19.34
C VAL A 135 -33.26 -17.69 18.75
N GLU A 136 -34.23 -18.37 19.36
CA GLU A 136 -34.72 -19.65 18.85
C GLU A 136 -35.44 -19.50 17.49
N GLN A 137 -36.21 -18.44 17.29
CA GLN A 137 -36.81 -18.13 15.98
C GLN A 137 -35.75 -17.91 14.90
N ARG A 138 -34.65 -17.23 15.21
CA ARG A 138 -33.54 -17.04 14.26
C ARG A 138 -32.90 -18.37 13.87
N LYS A 139 -32.61 -19.24 14.86
CA LYS A 139 -32.08 -20.59 14.60
C LYS A 139 -33.03 -21.41 13.73
N LEU A 140 -34.31 -21.43 14.07
CA LEU A 140 -35.33 -22.17 13.32
C LEU A 140 -35.43 -21.65 11.87
N ASN A 141 -35.34 -20.34 11.66
CA ASN A 141 -35.34 -19.75 10.31
C ASN A 141 -34.06 -20.11 9.52
N GLU A 142 -32.90 -20.14 10.18
CA GLU A 142 -31.64 -20.58 9.58
C GLU A 142 -31.68 -22.06 9.20
N GLU A 143 -32.18 -22.92 10.09
CA GLU A 143 -32.42 -24.35 9.84
C GLU A 143 -33.35 -24.54 8.63
N ARG A 144 -34.52 -23.90 8.62
CA ARG A 144 -35.44 -23.94 7.46
C ARG A 144 -34.80 -23.45 6.17
N ARG A 145 -33.94 -22.43 6.25
CA ARG A 145 -33.22 -21.92 5.08
C ARG A 145 -32.22 -22.98 4.58
N LEU A 146 -31.46 -23.59 5.48
CA LEU A 146 -30.54 -24.66 5.14
C LEU A 146 -31.28 -25.86 4.56
N ASP A 147 -32.39 -26.28 5.16
CA ASP A 147 -33.24 -27.36 4.66
C ASP A 147 -33.73 -27.08 3.24
N ARG A 148 -34.18 -25.85 2.94
CA ARG A 148 -34.56 -25.46 1.57
C ARG A 148 -33.38 -25.47 0.61
N CYS A 149 -32.21 -25.02 1.04
CA CYS A 149 -31.01 -25.00 0.20
C CYS A 149 -30.43 -26.40 -0.04
N LEU A 150 -30.55 -27.30 0.94
CA LEU A 150 -30.09 -28.68 0.88
C LEU A 150 -31.14 -29.64 0.32
N ALA A 151 -32.41 -29.22 0.27
CA ALA A 151 -33.49 -29.99 -0.34
C ALA A 151 -33.19 -30.19 -1.82
N MET A 152 -32.73 -31.38 -2.16
CA MET A 152 -32.64 -31.82 -3.54
C MET A 152 -34.06 -32.11 -4.05
N PRO A 153 -34.41 -31.68 -5.28
CA PRO A 153 -35.67 -32.08 -5.88
C PRO A 153 -35.78 -33.60 -5.95
N ASN A 154 -37.02 -34.11 -5.87
CA ASN A 154 -37.28 -35.55 -5.98
C ASN A 154 -36.65 -36.08 -7.27
N LYS A 155 -36.11 -37.31 -7.25
CA LYS A 155 -35.47 -37.95 -8.42
C LYS A 155 -36.31 -37.93 -9.71
N ARG A 156 -37.63 -37.81 -9.58
CA ARG A 156 -38.59 -37.72 -10.69
C ARG A 156 -38.62 -36.36 -11.40
N ASP A 157 -38.27 -35.30 -10.69
CA ASP A 157 -38.29 -33.92 -11.18
C ASP A 157 -36.89 -33.45 -11.65
N TRP A 158 -35.96 -34.39 -11.82
CA TRP A 158 -34.64 -34.06 -12.35
C TRP A 158 -34.75 -33.77 -13.84
N PRO A 159 -34.05 -32.75 -14.35
CA PRO A 159 -34.03 -32.45 -15.78
C PRO A 159 -33.63 -33.68 -16.58
N THR A 160 -34.56 -34.14 -17.43
CA THR A 160 -34.30 -35.23 -18.35
C THR A 160 -33.49 -34.70 -19.52
N GLU A 161 -32.83 -35.59 -20.26
CA GLU A 161 -32.06 -35.20 -21.45
C GLU A 161 -32.94 -34.48 -22.50
N GLN A 162 -34.22 -34.82 -22.56
CA GLN A 162 -35.22 -34.13 -23.39
C GLN A 162 -35.45 -32.68 -22.95
N ASP A 163 -35.53 -32.41 -21.64
CA ASP A 163 -35.71 -31.05 -21.11
C ASP A 163 -34.47 -30.20 -21.41
N ARG A 164 -33.28 -30.79 -21.31
CA ARG A 164 -32.01 -30.14 -21.65
C ARG A 164 -31.94 -29.79 -23.14
N ILE A 165 -32.41 -30.68 -24.00
CA ILE A 165 -32.51 -30.42 -25.45
C ILE A 165 -33.53 -29.30 -25.71
N ALA A 166 -34.67 -29.31 -25.03
CA ALA A 166 -35.70 -28.27 -25.15
C ALA A 166 -35.17 -26.88 -24.73
N GLU A 167 -34.44 -26.79 -23.62
CA GLU A 167 -33.74 -25.57 -23.17
C GLU A 167 -32.69 -25.09 -24.18
N MET A 168 -31.91 -26.00 -24.78
CA MET A 168 -30.92 -25.65 -25.81
C MET A 168 -31.57 -25.23 -27.13
N SER A 169 -32.78 -25.73 -27.42
CA SER A 169 -33.53 -25.35 -28.62
C SER A 169 -34.36 -24.08 -28.44
N GLN A 170 -34.60 -23.63 -27.20
CA GLN A 170 -35.29 -22.36 -26.94
C GLN A 170 -34.44 -21.19 -27.45
N GLY A 171 -35.05 -20.34 -28.28
CA GLY A 171 -34.38 -19.22 -28.94
C GLY A 171 -33.69 -19.57 -30.27
N LEU A 172 -33.66 -20.84 -30.69
CA LEU A 172 -33.18 -21.24 -32.02
C LEU A 172 -34.28 -21.08 -33.10
N TYR A 173 -35.55 -21.11 -32.71
CA TYR A 173 -36.70 -21.09 -33.62
C TYR A 173 -37.56 -19.80 -33.57
N ASP A 174 -37.15 -18.77 -32.82
CA ASP A 174 -37.86 -17.47 -32.74
C ASP A 174 -37.23 -16.38 -33.64
N GLN A 175 -36.69 -16.77 -34.80
CA GLN A 175 -36.27 -15.83 -35.86
C GLN A 175 -36.68 -16.41 -37.22
N GLU A 176 -37.94 -16.20 -37.60
CA GLU A 176 -38.29 -16.17 -39.02
C GLU A 176 -38.13 -14.72 -39.50
N GLU A 177 -37.38 -14.61 -40.60
CA GLU A 177 -37.18 -13.43 -41.47
C GLU A 177 -36.18 -12.38 -41.00
N ASP A 178 -34.91 -12.58 -41.37
CA ASP A 178 -34.25 -11.67 -42.31
C ASP A 178 -32.92 -12.28 -42.84
N GLU A 179 -32.83 -12.33 -44.17
CA GLU A 179 -31.66 -12.64 -44.97
C GLU A 179 -30.45 -11.77 -44.56
N GLN A 180 -29.27 -12.38 -44.43
CA GLN A 180 -28.07 -11.96 -45.17
C GLN A 180 -26.84 -12.80 -44.78
N GLU A 181 -26.49 -13.66 -45.73
CA GLU A 181 -25.14 -14.00 -46.17
C GLU A 181 -24.00 -13.15 -45.54
N SER A 182 -23.13 -13.80 -44.77
CA SER A 182 -21.77 -13.28 -44.58
C SER A 182 -20.76 -14.43 -44.54
N GLU A 183 -20.07 -14.57 -45.66
CA GLU A 183 -18.89 -15.39 -45.87
C GLU A 183 -17.84 -15.13 -44.77
N GLN A 184 -17.53 -16.15 -43.97
CA GLN A 184 -16.36 -16.12 -43.10
C GLN A 184 -15.21 -16.87 -43.77
N LYS A 185 -14.27 -16.07 -44.30
CA LYS A 185 -12.92 -16.50 -44.71
C LYS A 185 -12.24 -17.23 -43.56
N THR A 186 -12.00 -18.52 -43.75
CA THR A 186 -11.06 -19.31 -42.95
C THR A 186 -9.66 -18.81 -43.21
N VAL A 187 -9.07 -18.15 -42.23
CA VAL A 187 -7.64 -17.81 -42.23
C VAL A 187 -6.91 -19.03 -41.72
N ASP A 188 -6.18 -19.70 -42.62
CA ASP A 188 -5.24 -20.76 -42.30
C ASP A 188 -4.16 -20.21 -41.35
N CYS A 189 -4.29 -20.54 -40.07
CA CYS A 189 -3.25 -20.34 -39.08
C CYS A 189 -2.32 -21.56 -39.10
N GLU A 190 -1.38 -21.56 -40.04
CA GLU A 190 -0.21 -22.45 -39.96
C GLU A 190 0.63 -22.04 -38.74
N ALA A 191 0.39 -22.73 -37.63
CA ALA A 191 1.21 -22.65 -36.45
C ALA A 191 2.58 -23.27 -36.75
N ASN A 192 3.53 -22.44 -37.16
CA ASN A 192 4.95 -22.79 -37.16
C ASN A 192 5.36 -23.15 -35.72
N VAL A 193 5.47 -24.46 -35.46
CA VAL A 193 6.07 -25.00 -34.24
C VAL A 193 7.57 -24.74 -34.32
N GLU A 194 8.01 -23.61 -33.76
CA GLU A 194 9.42 -23.34 -33.53
C GLU A 194 9.96 -24.37 -32.52
N VAL A 195 10.64 -25.38 -33.04
CA VAL A 195 11.42 -26.36 -32.28
C VAL A 195 12.43 -25.60 -31.44
N ALA A 196 12.25 -25.64 -30.11
CA ALA A 196 13.16 -25.05 -29.15
C ALA A 196 14.50 -25.80 -29.16
N LEU A 197 15.47 -25.25 -29.88
CA LEU A 197 16.86 -25.72 -29.85
C LEU A 197 17.48 -25.49 -28.45
N PRO A 198 18.31 -26.42 -27.95
CA PRO A 198 18.96 -26.28 -26.66
C PRO A 198 19.88 -25.06 -26.63
N ALA A 199 19.82 -24.31 -25.53
CA ALA A 199 20.59 -23.09 -25.34
C ALA A 199 22.11 -23.35 -25.52
N PRO A 200 22.80 -22.62 -26.41
CA PRO A 200 24.22 -22.84 -26.62
C PRO A 200 25.01 -22.51 -25.36
N THR A 201 25.99 -23.37 -25.04
CA THR A 201 26.92 -23.17 -23.93
C THR A 201 27.58 -21.79 -24.06
N ALA A 202 27.62 -21.04 -22.95
CA ALA A 202 28.00 -19.63 -22.95
C ALA A 202 29.49 -19.42 -23.29
N VAL A 203 29.78 -19.31 -24.58
CA VAL A 203 31.11 -18.91 -25.07
C VAL A 203 31.45 -17.52 -24.52
N ARG A 204 32.61 -17.40 -23.89
CA ARG A 204 33.07 -16.13 -23.29
C ARG A 204 33.23 -15.07 -24.40
N LYS A 205 32.49 -13.98 -24.28
CA LYS A 205 32.54 -12.86 -25.24
C LYS A 205 33.95 -12.25 -25.29
N THR A 206 34.44 -12.01 -26.50
CA THR A 206 35.73 -11.34 -26.70
C THR A 206 35.68 -9.89 -26.20
N ARG A 207 36.83 -9.28 -25.89
CA ARG A 207 36.91 -7.89 -25.39
C ARG A 207 36.23 -6.90 -26.35
N GLN A 208 36.36 -7.11 -27.66
CA GLN A 208 35.72 -6.30 -28.69
C GLN A 208 34.19 -6.48 -28.71
N GLN A 209 33.69 -7.72 -28.57
CA GLN A 209 32.25 -7.99 -28.43
C GLN A 209 31.68 -7.36 -27.16
N ARG A 210 32.42 -7.38 -26.04
CA ARG A 210 32.02 -6.73 -24.78
C ARG A 210 31.95 -5.21 -24.92
N ARG A 211 32.90 -4.60 -25.63
CA ARG A 211 32.91 -3.15 -25.94
C ARG A 211 31.72 -2.77 -26.83
N ARG A 212 31.49 -3.48 -27.94
CA ARG A 212 30.33 -3.27 -28.83
C ARG A 212 29.00 -3.43 -28.10
N ALA A 213 28.86 -4.45 -27.24
CA ALA A 213 27.66 -4.65 -26.43
C ALA A 213 27.44 -3.52 -25.40
N ALA A 214 28.52 -3.00 -24.80
CA ALA A 214 28.43 -1.86 -23.88
C ALA A 214 28.00 -0.58 -24.60
N GLU A 215 28.53 -0.31 -25.80
CA GLU A 215 28.13 0.82 -26.65
C GLU A 215 26.67 0.71 -27.08
N GLN A 216 26.22 -0.47 -27.54
CA GLN A 216 24.80 -0.73 -27.84
C GLN A 216 23.89 -0.55 -26.62
N LYS A 217 24.33 -0.97 -25.43
CA LYS A 217 23.57 -0.78 -24.18
C LYS A 217 23.44 0.70 -23.82
N LYS A 218 24.49 1.51 -24.04
CA LYS A 218 24.45 2.97 -23.86
C LYS A 218 23.48 3.62 -24.83
N LEU A 219 23.58 3.31 -26.13
CA LEU A 219 22.65 3.81 -27.15
C LEU A 219 21.19 3.43 -26.85
N ARG A 220 20.94 2.18 -26.41
CA ARG A 220 19.61 1.75 -25.97
C ARG A 220 19.11 2.53 -24.75
N ARG A 221 19.99 2.83 -23.79
CA ARG A 221 19.64 3.62 -22.61
C ARG A 221 19.30 5.07 -23.00
N GLU A 222 20.14 5.71 -23.81
CA GLU A 222 19.90 7.07 -24.32
C GLU A 222 18.60 7.13 -25.13
N ALA A 223 18.33 6.14 -25.98
CA ALA A 223 17.07 6.06 -26.72
C ALA A 223 15.86 5.91 -25.79
N LYS A 224 15.97 5.12 -24.71
CA LYS A 224 14.90 5.00 -23.69
C LYS A 224 14.70 6.31 -22.94
N GLU A 225 15.77 6.99 -22.54
CA GLU A 225 15.72 8.28 -21.86
C GLU A 225 15.09 9.35 -22.76
N ARG A 226 15.44 9.40 -24.06
CA ARG A 226 14.80 10.28 -25.05
C ARG A 226 13.31 9.98 -25.22
N LYS A 227 12.93 8.70 -25.29
CA LYS A 227 11.52 8.29 -25.36
C LYS A 227 10.77 8.72 -24.09
N GLN A 228 11.35 8.52 -22.91
CA GLN A 228 10.76 8.95 -21.64
C GLN A 228 10.60 10.47 -21.57
N ALA A 229 11.61 11.25 -21.99
CA ALA A 229 11.52 12.70 -22.06
C ALA A 229 10.40 13.17 -23.00
N ARG A 230 10.24 12.50 -24.16
CA ARG A 230 9.13 12.78 -25.10
C ARG A 230 7.76 12.46 -24.47
N VAL A 231 7.65 11.36 -23.72
CA VAL A 231 6.42 11.02 -23.00
C VAL A 231 6.11 12.07 -21.93
N LEU A 232 7.09 12.44 -21.10
CA LEU A 232 6.92 13.47 -20.07
C LEU A 232 6.53 14.83 -20.66
N ALA A 233 7.08 15.20 -21.82
CA ALA A 233 6.67 16.40 -22.54
C ALA A 233 5.23 16.32 -23.04
N ASN A 234 4.78 15.13 -23.47
CA ASN A 234 3.39 14.90 -23.87
C ASN A 234 2.43 14.86 -22.67
N ASP A 235 2.88 14.39 -21.51
CA ASP A 235 2.09 14.31 -20.28
C ASP A 235 1.59 15.68 -19.80
N VAL A 236 2.23 16.78 -20.23
CA VAL A 236 1.74 18.16 -20.02
C VAL A 236 0.30 18.32 -20.53
N TYR A 237 -0.05 17.70 -21.65
CA TYR A 237 -1.41 17.72 -22.19
C TYR A 237 -2.38 16.79 -21.42
N ARG A 238 -1.84 15.83 -20.67
CA ARG A 238 -2.59 14.84 -19.88
C ARG A 238 -2.73 15.23 -18.41
N ILE A 239 -2.33 16.44 -18.00
CA ILE A 239 -2.37 16.86 -16.59
C ILE A 239 -3.76 16.69 -15.97
N ARG A 240 -4.85 16.97 -16.72
CA ARG A 240 -6.22 16.81 -16.22
C ARG A 240 -6.56 15.36 -15.92
N THR A 241 -6.20 14.43 -16.81
CA THR A 241 -6.47 13.01 -16.63
C THR A 241 -5.59 12.42 -15.52
N LEU A 242 -4.31 12.80 -15.46
CA LEU A 242 -3.40 12.42 -14.38
C LEU A 242 -3.88 12.90 -13.01
N LYS A 243 -4.39 14.13 -12.90
CA LYS A 243 -5.00 14.64 -11.66
C LYS A 243 -6.24 13.83 -11.26
N ALA A 244 -7.09 13.47 -12.20
CA ALA A 244 -8.27 12.64 -11.93
C ALA A 244 -7.86 11.22 -11.47
N GLN A 245 -6.86 10.62 -12.09
CA GLN A 245 -6.30 9.33 -11.67
C GLN A 245 -5.69 9.41 -10.27
N LEU A 246 -4.94 10.48 -9.96
CA LEU A 246 -4.34 10.67 -8.64
C LEU A 246 -5.41 10.77 -7.54
N ARG A 247 -6.51 11.49 -7.79
CA ARG A 247 -7.66 11.58 -6.87
C ARG A 247 -8.30 10.23 -6.63
N ARG A 248 -8.62 9.48 -7.70
CA ARG A 248 -9.16 8.11 -7.60
C ARG A 248 -8.23 7.19 -6.81
N ASN A 249 -6.93 7.26 -7.06
CA ASN A 249 -5.94 6.47 -6.33
C ASN A 249 -5.86 6.84 -4.85
N ALA A 250 -5.96 8.14 -4.53
CA ALA A 250 -6.03 8.61 -3.14
C ALA A 250 -7.28 8.10 -2.44
N GLU A 251 -8.46 8.23 -3.07
CA GLU A 251 -9.74 7.71 -2.56
C GLU A 251 -9.67 6.20 -2.32
N LEU A 252 -9.14 5.43 -3.28
CA LEU A 252 -8.95 3.98 -3.13
C LEU A 252 -7.96 3.65 -2.00
N SER A 253 -6.89 4.42 -1.85
CA SER A 253 -5.92 4.26 -0.76
C SER A 253 -6.56 4.53 0.60
N GLU A 254 -7.31 5.62 0.74
CA GLU A 254 -8.04 5.97 1.95
C GLU A 254 -9.09 4.91 2.30
N ALA A 255 -9.86 4.43 1.33
CA ALA A 255 -10.82 3.36 1.52
C ALA A 255 -10.14 2.06 2.01
N ARG A 256 -8.98 1.71 1.43
CA ARG A 256 -8.16 0.56 1.89
C ARG A 256 -7.64 0.76 3.32
N GLN A 257 -7.20 1.96 3.66
CA GLN A 257 -6.74 2.30 5.02
C GLN A 257 -7.88 2.20 6.03
N LYS A 258 -9.05 2.78 5.73
CA LYS A 258 -10.27 2.68 6.57
C LYS A 258 -10.67 1.22 6.77
N ARG A 259 -10.70 0.43 5.70
CA ARG A 259 -11.00 -1.02 5.79
C ARG A 259 -9.96 -1.77 6.63
N ARG A 260 -8.68 -1.40 6.56
CA ARG A 260 -7.64 -2.00 7.39
C ARG A 260 -7.83 -1.64 8.86
N GLN A 261 -8.13 -0.38 9.17
CA GLN A 261 -8.42 0.07 10.54
C GLN A 261 -9.65 -0.64 11.09
N GLN A 262 -10.74 -0.74 10.31
CA GLN A 262 -11.93 -1.50 10.69
C GLN A 262 -11.59 -2.96 10.98
N ARG A 263 -10.85 -3.64 10.09
CA ARG A 263 -10.40 -5.02 10.33
C ARG A 263 -9.51 -5.15 11.57
N GLU A 264 -8.68 -4.16 11.87
CA GLU A 264 -7.86 -4.15 13.08
C GLU A 264 -8.75 -4.02 14.34
N VAL A 265 -9.77 -3.18 14.30
CA VAL A 265 -10.78 -3.07 15.37
C VAL A 265 -11.60 -4.35 15.49
N ASP A 266 -12.10 -4.91 14.39
CA ASP A 266 -12.89 -6.14 14.36
C ASP A 266 -12.09 -7.32 14.90
N LYS A 267 -10.77 -7.38 14.64
CA LYS A 267 -9.89 -8.40 15.22
C LYS A 267 -9.79 -8.32 16.75
N LEU A 268 -9.99 -7.14 17.35
CA LEU A 268 -9.98 -6.98 18.81
C LEU A 268 -11.30 -7.43 19.45
N TYR A 269 -12.39 -7.52 18.67
CA TYR A 269 -13.67 -8.07 19.11
C TYR A 269 -13.82 -9.56 18.83
N ASN A 270 -13.13 -10.09 17.82
CA ASN A 270 -13.23 -11.49 17.43
C ASN A 270 -12.15 -12.36 18.09
N ALA A 271 -12.40 -13.67 18.15
CA ALA A 271 -11.43 -14.64 18.65
C ALA A 271 -10.15 -14.63 17.80
N ARG A 272 -8.99 -14.55 18.47
CA ARG A 272 -7.68 -14.60 17.82
C ARG A 272 -7.31 -16.04 17.53
N ARG A 273 -7.22 -16.42 16.26
CA ARG A 273 -6.67 -17.72 15.86
C ARG A 273 -5.16 -17.71 16.11
N LEU A 274 -4.66 -18.68 16.86
CA LEU A 274 -3.23 -18.95 16.97
C LEU A 274 -2.80 -19.68 15.69
N SER A 275 -1.88 -19.09 14.95
CA SER A 275 -1.28 -19.63 13.73
C SER A 275 0.24 -19.58 13.84
#